data_AF-A0A0G2I519-F1
#
_entry.id   AF-A0A0G2I519-F1
#
_cell.length_a   1.000
_cell.length_b   1.000
_cell.length_c   1.000
_cell.angle_alpha   90.00
_cell.angle_beta   90.00
_cell.angle_gamma   90.00
#
_symmetry.space_group_name_H-M   'P 1'
#
loop_
_entity.id
_entity.type
_entity.pdbx_description
1 polymer ?
#
loop_
_entity_poly.entity_id
_entity_poly.type
_entity_poly.pdbx_seq_one_letter_code
_entity_poly.pdbx_strand_id
1 'polypeptide(L)'
;MVTATINGQVVSWANQYAGGAAPSVPTHAPASPPAGGNKYPTKKPTPIVNPGAGNWGRQGYYNADAGEADGLTFLNHRGGDGSGVFDYVLGNSLSYASEDGCKGSESPKVLNNKLIPDNQEVIIMTDKPCNGDCGTVRPGTVAYHGFDGDNKIFLAEFSMPVTGKTGWNEDMPAAWILNAAIPRTLQYGKPECSCWKTGCGELDVFEVLDAGNMRAKSTLHGNISGGDSHWFQRPTSKTVKLAVVFNAAGSSAHIKILDDSFEFKPTLDGKEVEAMLDELEIESSTFALA
;
A
#
# COMPACT_ATOMS: atom_id res chain seq x y z
N MET A 1 -27.29 -29.97 14.96
CA MET A 1 -27.87 -29.44 16.21
C MET A 1 -26.95 -28.31 16.67
N VAL A 2 -27.48 -27.13 16.98
CA VAL A 2 -26.71 -25.98 17.45
C VAL A 2 -27.03 -25.78 18.91
N THR A 3 -26.00 -25.56 19.72
CA THR A 3 -26.11 -25.33 21.16
C THR A 3 -25.47 -23.99 21.49
N ALA A 4 -26.17 -23.15 22.24
CA ALA A 4 -25.66 -21.86 22.68
C ALA A 4 -26.11 -21.55 24.12
N THR A 5 -25.31 -20.79 24.86
CA THR A 5 -25.69 -20.27 26.17
C THR A 5 -26.28 -18.88 26.00
N ILE A 6 -27.58 -18.72 26.28
CA ILE A 6 -28.28 -17.43 26.19
C ILE A 6 -28.83 -17.13 27.58
N ASN A 7 -28.50 -15.94 28.11
CA ASN A 7 -28.87 -15.53 29.48
C ASN A 7 -28.50 -16.57 30.56
N GLY A 8 -27.34 -17.22 30.40
CA GLY A 8 -26.85 -18.21 31.36
C GLY A 8 -27.51 -19.59 31.27
N GLN A 9 -28.42 -19.82 30.33
CA GLN A 9 -29.01 -21.13 30.08
C GLN A 9 -28.52 -21.72 28.76
N VAL A 10 -28.15 -23.01 28.80
CA VAL A 10 -27.79 -23.77 27.60
C VAL A 10 -29.06 -24.16 26.86
N VAL A 11 -29.20 -23.65 25.64
CA VAL A 11 -30.31 -23.97 24.73
C VAL A 11 -29.77 -24.66 23.49
N SER A 12 -30.48 -25.69 23.03
CA SER A 12 -30.12 -26.47 21.85
C SER A 12 -31.29 -26.55 20.88
N TRP A 13 -31.04 -26.38 19.59
CA TRP A 13 -32.06 -26.54 18.55
C TRP A 13 -31.52 -27.22 17.29
N ALA A 14 -32.43 -27.75 16.47
CA ALA A 14 -32.10 -28.32 15.17
C ALA A 14 -31.76 -27.18 14.19
N ASN A 15 -30.56 -27.22 13.63
CA ASN A 15 -30.19 -26.30 12.55
C ASN A 15 -30.94 -26.72 11.27
N GLN A 16 -31.91 -25.92 10.85
CA GLN A 16 -32.67 -26.12 9.62
C GLN A 16 -32.13 -25.28 8.44
N TYR A 17 -30.99 -24.61 8.63
CA TYR A 17 -30.36 -23.82 7.58
C TYR A 17 -29.55 -24.72 6.63
N ALA A 18 -30.18 -25.13 5.52
CA ALA A 18 -29.56 -25.89 4.44
C ALA A 18 -28.79 -24.96 3.49
N GLY A 19 -27.83 -24.18 4.02
CA GLY A 19 -26.94 -23.25 3.33
C GLY A 19 -27.26 -23.01 1.86
N GLY A 20 -27.96 -21.91 1.56
CA GLY A 20 -28.16 -21.50 0.16
C GLY A 20 -26.81 -21.36 -0.53
N ALA A 21 -26.74 -21.80 -1.79
CA ALA A 21 -25.53 -21.69 -2.60
C ALA A 21 -24.97 -20.26 -2.51
N ALA A 22 -23.65 -20.15 -2.33
CA ALA A 22 -22.96 -18.88 -2.33
C ALA A 22 -23.42 -18.06 -3.56
N PRO A 23 -23.77 -16.76 -3.39
CA PRO A 23 -24.10 -15.93 -4.53
C PRO A 23 -22.93 -15.97 -5.51
N SER A 24 -23.24 -16.22 -6.78
CA SER A 24 -22.26 -16.19 -7.86
C SER A 24 -21.48 -14.89 -7.81
N VAL A 25 -20.14 -14.99 -7.86
CA VAL A 25 -19.23 -13.86 -8.04
C VAL A 25 -19.83 -12.95 -9.12
N PRO A 26 -20.06 -11.65 -8.88
CA PRO A 26 -20.54 -10.76 -9.92
C PRO A 26 -19.55 -10.85 -11.08
N THR A 27 -20.06 -11.17 -12.27
CA THR A 27 -19.31 -11.11 -13.52
C THR A 27 -18.60 -9.76 -13.58
N HIS A 28 -17.28 -9.79 -13.79
CA HIS A 28 -16.46 -8.59 -13.92
C HIS A 28 -17.20 -7.58 -14.81
N ALA A 29 -17.41 -6.37 -14.29
CA ALA A 29 -17.83 -5.27 -15.15
C ALA A 29 -16.85 -5.23 -16.34
N PRO A 30 -17.33 -5.00 -17.57
CA PRO A 30 -16.46 -4.91 -18.73
C PRO A 30 -15.33 -3.92 -18.41
N ALA A 31 -14.10 -4.32 -18.70
CA ALA A 31 -12.92 -3.50 -18.46
C ALA A 31 -13.16 -2.11 -19.05
N SER A 32 -12.87 -1.06 -18.26
CA SER A 32 -12.85 0.29 -18.81
C SER A 32 -11.91 0.30 -20.02
N PRO A 33 -12.23 1.05 -21.09
CA PRO A 33 -11.27 1.28 -22.15
C PRO A 33 -9.94 1.75 -21.54
N PRO A 34 -8.78 1.34 -22.10
CA PRO A 34 -7.48 1.73 -21.58
C PRO A 34 -7.45 3.23 -21.38
N ALA A 35 -6.80 3.70 -20.31
CA ALA A 35 -6.77 5.11 -19.90
C ALA A 35 -6.49 6.02 -21.11
N GLY A 36 -7.56 6.47 -21.76
CA GLY A 36 -7.47 7.22 -23.00
C GLY A 36 -6.93 8.60 -22.65
N GLY A 37 -5.88 9.02 -23.36
CA GLY A 37 -5.34 10.38 -23.26
C GLY A 37 -3.88 10.47 -22.81
N ASN A 38 -3.38 9.53 -22.00
CA ASN A 38 -1.99 9.58 -21.53
C ASN A 38 -1.05 8.75 -22.41
N LYS A 39 0.00 9.39 -22.92
CA LYS A 39 1.11 8.71 -23.58
C LYS A 39 2.07 8.18 -22.50
N TYR A 40 2.02 6.88 -22.24
CA TYR A 40 3.00 6.23 -21.38
C TYR A 40 4.38 6.21 -22.05
N PRO A 41 5.47 6.29 -21.28
CA PRO A 41 6.81 6.07 -21.79
C PRO A 41 6.91 4.70 -22.47
N THR A 42 7.70 4.62 -23.54
CA THR A 42 7.95 3.36 -24.26
C THR A 42 9.01 2.47 -23.57
N LYS A 43 9.53 2.88 -22.39
CA LYS A 43 10.49 2.10 -21.62
C LYS A 43 9.84 0.77 -21.27
N LYS A 44 10.51 -0.34 -21.61
CA LYS A 44 10.07 -1.67 -21.20
C LYS A 44 10.15 -1.78 -19.67
N PRO A 45 9.17 -2.43 -19.03
CA PRO A 45 9.25 -2.73 -17.60
C PRO A 45 10.56 -3.43 -17.25
N THR A 46 11.14 -3.09 -16.11
CA THR A 46 12.36 -3.76 -15.63
C THR A 46 12.07 -5.26 -15.42
N PRO A 47 12.95 -6.17 -15.90
CA PRO A 47 12.80 -7.59 -15.63
C PRO A 47 12.79 -7.90 -14.14
N ILE A 48 11.85 -8.75 -13.71
CA ILE A 48 11.79 -9.25 -12.34
C ILE A 48 12.92 -10.26 -12.11
N VAL A 49 13.54 -10.21 -10.94
CA VAL A 49 14.54 -11.20 -10.51
C VAL A 49 13.86 -12.56 -10.38
N ASN A 50 14.36 -13.57 -11.10
CA ASN A 50 13.98 -14.96 -10.87
C ASN A 50 14.90 -15.55 -9.78
N PRO A 51 14.39 -15.80 -8.56
CA PRO A 51 15.24 -16.15 -7.42
C PRO A 51 15.51 -17.66 -7.31
N GLY A 52 14.86 -18.48 -8.14
CA GLY A 52 14.81 -19.94 -7.96
C GLY A 52 13.83 -20.37 -6.87
N ALA A 53 13.61 -21.68 -6.75
CA ALA A 53 12.64 -22.23 -5.79
C ALA A 53 13.07 -21.96 -4.33
N GLY A 54 12.10 -21.58 -3.49
CA GLY A 54 12.33 -21.31 -2.06
C GLY A 54 12.94 -19.95 -1.75
N ASN A 55 13.21 -19.13 -2.76
CA ASN A 55 13.76 -17.79 -2.61
C ASN A 55 12.78 -16.74 -3.13
N TRP A 56 13.02 -15.48 -2.75
CA TRP A 56 12.18 -14.34 -3.06
C TRP A 56 12.95 -13.35 -3.94
N GLY A 57 12.35 -12.95 -5.06
CA GLY A 57 12.99 -12.10 -6.07
C GLY A 57 12.47 -10.68 -6.02
N ARG A 58 13.38 -9.71 -6.05
CA ARG A 58 13.05 -8.28 -6.10
C ARG A 58 12.29 -7.93 -7.38
N GLN A 59 11.15 -7.26 -7.21
CA GLN A 59 10.33 -6.74 -8.32
C GLN A 59 10.52 -5.24 -8.58
N GLY A 60 10.82 -4.47 -7.54
CA GLY A 60 11.09 -3.05 -7.61
C GLY A 60 12.19 -2.64 -6.64
N TYR A 61 12.92 -1.60 -6.98
CA TYR A 61 14.00 -1.04 -6.15
C TYR A 61 14.07 0.47 -6.33
N TYR A 62 14.24 1.18 -5.21
CA TYR A 62 14.55 2.59 -5.19
C TYR A 62 15.69 2.84 -4.23
N ASN A 63 16.64 3.67 -4.65
CA ASN A 63 17.70 4.19 -3.79
C ASN A 63 17.84 5.69 -4.04
N ALA A 64 17.47 6.48 -3.04
CA ALA A 64 17.45 7.94 -3.13
C ALA A 64 18.85 8.54 -3.31
N ASP A 65 19.86 7.98 -2.63
CA ASP A 65 21.24 8.46 -2.68
C ASP A 65 21.90 8.16 -4.03
N ALA A 66 21.63 6.98 -4.58
CA ALA A 66 22.13 6.58 -5.89
C ALA A 66 21.32 7.18 -7.06
N GLY A 67 20.13 7.72 -6.79
CA GLY A 67 19.20 8.16 -7.84
C GLY A 67 18.69 7.01 -8.71
N GLU A 68 18.55 5.82 -8.13
CA GLU A 68 18.15 4.60 -8.84
C GLU A 68 16.66 4.31 -8.62
N ALA A 69 15.95 3.96 -9.70
CA ALA A 69 14.58 3.46 -9.65
C ALA A 69 14.36 2.42 -10.74
N ASP A 70 14.09 1.18 -10.32
CA ASP A 70 13.89 0.02 -11.16
C ASP A 70 12.58 -0.67 -10.82
N GLY A 71 11.80 -1.05 -11.84
CA GLY A 71 10.54 -1.79 -11.65
C GLY A 71 9.41 -0.99 -10.99
N LEU A 72 9.60 0.31 -10.76
CA LEU A 72 8.64 1.19 -10.11
C LEU A 72 8.53 2.57 -10.76
N THR A 73 7.45 3.27 -10.43
CA THR A 73 7.22 4.66 -10.80
C THR A 73 6.61 5.44 -9.64
N PHE A 74 6.87 6.74 -9.61
CA PHE A 74 6.38 7.65 -8.58
C PHE A 74 5.25 8.51 -9.13
N LEU A 75 4.11 8.45 -8.46
CA LEU A 75 2.90 9.20 -8.80
C LEU A 75 2.49 10.09 -7.62
N ASN A 76 1.57 11.02 -7.84
CA ASN A 76 0.92 11.78 -6.78
C ASN A 76 -0.47 12.26 -7.22
N HIS A 77 -1.22 12.86 -6.29
CA HIS A 77 -2.55 13.41 -6.54
C HIS A 77 -2.52 14.83 -7.13
N ARG A 78 -1.72 15.03 -8.19
CA ARG A 78 -1.56 16.33 -8.88
C ARG A 78 -2.07 16.30 -10.33
N GLY A 79 -3.01 15.41 -10.65
CA GLY A 79 -3.61 15.31 -11.98
C GLY A 79 -4.03 16.69 -12.54
N GLY A 80 -3.65 16.99 -13.78
CA GLY A 80 -3.81 18.31 -14.39
C GLY A 80 -2.55 19.19 -14.33
N ASP A 81 -1.52 18.78 -13.59
CA ASP A 81 -0.19 19.40 -13.56
C ASP A 81 0.80 18.53 -14.36
N GLY A 82 0.97 18.82 -15.65
CA GLY A 82 1.85 18.07 -16.57
C GLY A 82 1.33 16.70 -17.02
N SER A 83 0.66 15.95 -16.16
CA SER A 83 -0.01 14.69 -16.50
C SER A 83 -1.26 14.45 -15.66
N GLY A 84 -2.04 13.43 -16.01
CA GLY A 84 -3.33 13.20 -15.36
C GLY A 84 -4.36 14.27 -15.74
N VAL A 85 -5.47 14.29 -15.02
CA VAL A 85 -6.57 15.24 -15.22
C VAL A 85 -7.07 15.80 -13.89
N PHE A 86 -7.64 17.00 -13.97
CA PHE A 86 -8.44 17.60 -12.91
C PHE A 86 -9.84 17.87 -13.45
N ASP A 87 -10.85 17.61 -12.61
CA ASP A 87 -12.19 18.12 -12.83
C ASP A 87 -12.87 18.41 -11.49
N TYR A 88 -13.93 19.22 -11.52
CA TYR A 88 -14.65 19.64 -10.32
C TYR A 88 -15.56 18.55 -9.71
N VAL A 89 -15.65 17.36 -10.31
CA VAL A 89 -16.49 16.26 -9.84
C VAL A 89 -15.67 15.24 -9.05
N LEU A 90 -14.48 14.90 -9.54
CA LEU A 90 -13.58 13.86 -9.03
C LEU A 90 -12.22 14.43 -8.57
N GLY A 91 -12.04 15.75 -8.57
CA GLY A 91 -10.79 16.38 -8.11
C GLY A 91 -9.59 16.00 -8.98
N ASN A 92 -8.39 15.99 -8.37
CA ASN A 92 -7.16 15.58 -9.05
C ASN A 92 -7.12 14.06 -9.25
N SER A 93 -6.73 13.61 -10.43
CA SER A 93 -6.35 12.22 -10.68
C SER A 93 -4.90 11.96 -10.25
N LEU A 94 -4.42 10.74 -10.48
CA LEU A 94 -2.99 10.47 -10.43
C LEU A 94 -2.26 11.17 -11.59
N SER A 95 -1.06 11.65 -11.29
CA SER A 95 -0.06 12.22 -12.19
C SER A 95 1.31 11.64 -11.87
N TYR A 96 2.27 11.72 -12.78
CA TYR A 96 3.68 11.50 -12.44
C TYR A 96 4.12 12.55 -11.41
N ALA A 97 4.86 12.13 -10.40
CA ALA A 97 5.45 13.04 -9.44
C ALA A 97 6.66 13.78 -10.04
N SER A 98 6.88 15.03 -9.63
CA SER A 98 8.15 15.74 -9.82
C SER A 98 9.29 15.07 -9.03
N GLU A 99 10.53 15.44 -9.32
CA GLU A 99 11.71 14.88 -8.64
C GLU A 99 11.74 15.18 -7.12
N ASP A 100 10.98 16.17 -6.64
CA ASP A 100 10.79 16.46 -5.20
C ASP A 100 9.47 15.92 -4.63
N GLY A 101 8.68 15.19 -5.43
CA GLY A 101 7.40 14.61 -5.04
C GLY A 101 6.24 15.61 -4.92
N CYS A 102 6.49 16.91 -4.95
CA CYS A 102 5.54 17.93 -4.51
C CYS A 102 4.59 18.45 -5.61
N LYS A 103 4.95 18.26 -6.89
CA LYS A 103 4.21 18.72 -8.07
C LYS A 103 3.96 17.58 -9.05
N GLY A 104 3.12 17.83 -10.05
CA GLY A 104 2.99 16.91 -11.18
C GLY A 104 4.15 17.06 -12.18
N SER A 105 4.33 16.05 -13.02
CA SER A 105 5.29 16.05 -14.13
C SER A 105 4.66 15.46 -15.40
N GLU A 106 5.20 15.83 -16.55
CA GLU A 106 4.76 15.31 -17.85
C GLU A 106 5.20 13.86 -18.11
N SER A 107 6.19 13.37 -17.36
CA SER A 107 6.79 12.04 -17.53
C SER A 107 7.32 11.51 -16.20
N PRO A 108 7.56 10.19 -16.05
CA PRO A 108 8.14 9.65 -14.82
C PRO A 108 9.47 10.31 -14.49
N LYS A 109 9.65 10.60 -13.20
CA LYS A 109 10.89 11.09 -12.62
C LYS A 109 11.34 10.14 -11.51
N VAL A 110 12.65 10.06 -11.31
CA VAL A 110 13.20 9.46 -10.10
C VAL A 110 13.09 10.50 -9.00
N LEU A 111 12.61 10.11 -7.82
CA LEU A 111 12.62 11.01 -6.67
C LEU A 111 14.06 11.30 -6.23
N ASN A 112 14.31 12.55 -5.86
CA ASN A 112 15.54 12.97 -5.22
C ASN A 112 15.57 12.49 -3.77
N ASN A 113 16.77 12.38 -3.20
CA ASN A 113 16.93 12.28 -1.75
C ASN A 113 16.56 13.61 -1.07
N LYS A 114 15.26 13.80 -0.84
CA LYS A 114 14.68 14.94 -0.13
C LYS A 114 13.55 14.47 0.77
N LEU A 115 13.40 15.19 1.88
CA LEU A 115 12.25 15.02 2.76
C LEU A 115 10.97 15.40 1.99
N ILE A 116 9.98 14.51 2.00
CA ILE A 116 8.62 14.84 1.59
C ILE A 116 8.03 15.74 2.68
N PRO A 117 7.64 16.99 2.37
CA PRO A 117 7.12 17.91 3.38
C PRO A 117 5.78 17.44 3.95
N ASP A 118 5.39 18.04 5.08
CA ASP A 118 4.05 17.88 5.62
C ASP A 118 2.97 18.12 4.55
N ASN A 119 1.89 17.36 4.64
CA ASN A 119 0.74 17.45 3.73
C ASN A 119 1.11 17.28 2.24
N GLN A 120 2.25 16.64 1.94
CA GLN A 120 2.59 16.10 0.62
C GLN A 120 2.57 14.58 0.65
N GLU A 121 2.24 13.98 -0.48
CA GLU A 121 2.12 12.54 -0.62
C GLU A 121 2.74 12.11 -1.96
N VAL A 122 3.44 10.99 -1.94
CA VAL A 122 3.89 10.29 -3.14
C VAL A 122 3.39 8.85 -3.08
N ILE A 123 2.95 8.35 -4.22
CA ILE A 123 2.48 6.98 -4.43
C ILE A 123 3.53 6.23 -5.22
N ILE A 124 3.86 5.01 -4.77
CA ILE A 124 4.77 4.10 -5.47
C ILE A 124 3.93 3.00 -6.12
N MET A 125 4.05 2.88 -7.44
CA MET A 125 3.44 1.81 -8.23
C MET A 125 4.53 1.04 -8.99
N THR A 126 4.20 -0.10 -9.58
CA THR A 126 5.12 -0.75 -10.53
C THR A 126 5.35 0.14 -11.75
N ASP A 127 6.38 -0.15 -12.55
CA ASP A 127 6.62 0.51 -13.83
C ASP A 127 5.81 -0.08 -15.01
N LYS A 128 4.79 -0.90 -14.70
CA LYS A 128 3.89 -1.51 -15.69
C LYS A 128 2.62 -0.66 -15.85
N PRO A 129 2.43 0.02 -17.00
CA PRO A 129 1.20 0.76 -17.26
C PRO A 129 0.01 -0.18 -17.40
N CYS A 130 -1.16 0.28 -16.97
CA CYS A 130 -2.42 -0.40 -17.22
C CYS A 130 -2.76 -0.45 -18.72
N ASN A 131 -3.15 -1.61 -19.24
CA ASN A 131 -3.48 -1.81 -20.65
C ASN A 131 -4.90 -2.38 -20.89
N GLY A 132 -5.82 -2.13 -19.95
CA GLY A 132 -7.17 -2.71 -19.92
C GLY A 132 -7.31 -3.88 -18.93
N ASP A 133 -6.25 -4.18 -18.20
CA ASP A 133 -6.09 -5.25 -17.22
C ASP A 133 -6.13 -4.77 -15.75
N CYS A 134 -6.32 -3.48 -15.53
CA CYS A 134 -6.39 -2.86 -14.20
C CYS A 134 -7.81 -2.72 -13.64
N GLY A 135 -8.82 -3.31 -14.29
CA GLY A 135 -10.23 -3.08 -13.97
C GLY A 135 -10.66 -1.66 -14.28
N THR A 136 -11.44 -1.05 -13.40
CA THR A 136 -11.89 0.35 -13.56
C THR A 136 -10.74 1.31 -13.31
N VAL A 137 -10.46 2.16 -14.30
CA VAL A 137 -9.47 3.24 -14.22
C VAL A 137 -10.15 4.55 -14.58
N ARG A 138 -9.84 5.62 -13.84
CA ARG A 138 -10.37 6.96 -14.17
C ARG A 138 -9.86 7.41 -15.56
N PRO A 139 -10.74 7.82 -16.48
CA PRO A 139 -10.30 8.34 -17.78
C PRO A 139 -9.33 9.51 -17.63
N GLY A 140 -8.25 9.53 -18.42
CA GLY A 140 -7.21 10.56 -18.36
C GLY A 140 -6.25 10.50 -17.17
N THR A 141 -6.42 9.56 -16.22
CA THR A 141 -5.46 9.38 -15.12
C THR A 141 -4.17 8.68 -15.58
N VAL A 142 -3.06 8.90 -14.87
CA VAL A 142 -1.86 8.06 -15.01
C VAL A 142 -2.08 6.78 -14.21
N ALA A 143 -2.09 5.62 -14.87
CA ALA A 143 -2.44 4.35 -14.25
C ALA A 143 -1.38 3.28 -14.48
N TYR A 144 -0.90 2.73 -13.37
CA TYR A 144 0.07 1.64 -13.32
C TYR A 144 -0.47 0.50 -12.45
N HIS A 145 0.08 -0.70 -12.62
CA HIS A 145 -0.23 -1.80 -11.71
C HIS A 145 0.36 -1.55 -10.32
N GLY A 146 -0.38 -1.98 -9.30
CA GLY A 146 0.20 -2.19 -7.98
C GLY A 146 1.08 -3.44 -7.94
N PHE A 147 1.61 -3.75 -6.76
CA PHE A 147 2.42 -4.94 -6.52
C PHE A 147 1.51 -6.12 -6.18
N ASP A 148 1.28 -6.97 -7.18
CA ASP A 148 0.39 -8.13 -7.08
C ASP A 148 1.06 -9.35 -6.42
N GLY A 149 0.25 -10.35 -6.08
CA GLY A 149 0.66 -11.61 -5.45
C GLY A 149 0.20 -11.71 -3.99
N ASP A 150 -0.22 -12.91 -3.60
CA ASP A 150 -0.69 -13.19 -2.24
C ASP A 150 0.46 -13.19 -1.24
N ASN A 151 1.64 -13.62 -1.70
CA ASN A 151 2.89 -13.62 -0.97
C ASN A 151 3.78 -12.50 -1.50
N LYS A 152 3.98 -11.45 -0.70
CA LYS A 152 4.78 -10.28 -1.10
C LYS A 152 5.40 -9.59 0.10
N ILE A 153 6.56 -8.98 -0.13
CA ILE A 153 7.34 -8.28 0.89
C ILE A 153 7.63 -6.87 0.39
N PHE A 154 7.38 -5.89 1.25
CA PHE A 154 7.88 -4.53 1.08
C PHE A 154 8.97 -4.30 2.11
N LEU A 155 10.14 -3.88 1.65
CA LEU A 155 11.25 -3.47 2.50
C LEU A 155 11.42 -1.97 2.34
N ALA A 156 11.44 -1.26 3.45
CA ALA A 156 11.55 0.19 3.46
C ALA A 156 12.60 0.64 4.46
N GLU A 157 13.40 1.64 4.05
CA GLU A 157 14.27 2.38 4.95
C GLU A 157 13.89 3.86 4.86
N PHE A 158 13.54 4.46 6.00
CA PHE A 158 13.09 5.85 6.03
C PHE A 158 13.32 6.49 7.41
N SER A 159 13.29 7.83 7.45
CA SER A 159 13.18 8.60 8.68
C SER A 159 11.90 9.45 8.65
N MET A 160 11.43 9.85 9.82
CA MET A 160 10.25 10.69 10.01
C MET A 160 10.62 11.84 10.96
N PRO A 161 11.38 12.86 10.50
CA PRO A 161 11.82 13.97 11.33
C PRO A 161 10.64 14.78 11.88
N VAL A 162 10.80 15.35 13.08
CA VAL A 162 9.80 16.27 13.67
C VAL A 162 9.89 17.62 12.97
N THR A 163 8.78 18.08 12.38
CA THR A 163 8.72 19.39 11.72
C THR A 163 8.32 20.49 12.69
N GLY A 164 7.66 20.15 13.79
CA GLY A 164 7.19 21.08 14.82
C GLY A 164 5.96 21.89 14.40
N LYS A 165 5.41 21.60 13.21
CA LYS A 165 4.20 22.25 12.73
C LYS A 165 2.96 21.66 13.39
N THR A 166 1.90 22.44 13.44
CA THR A 166 0.62 22.03 14.01
C THR A 166 -0.50 22.40 13.05
N GLY A 167 -1.59 21.65 13.09
CA GLY A 167 -2.73 21.84 12.19
C GLY A 167 -3.15 20.56 11.50
N TRP A 168 -3.96 20.71 10.44
CA TRP A 168 -4.46 19.59 9.65
C TRP A 168 -3.33 18.97 8.83
N ASN A 169 -3.09 17.67 9.00
CA ASN A 169 -2.04 16.90 8.29
C ASN A 169 -0.60 17.43 8.47
N GLU A 170 -0.33 18.15 9.56
CA GLU A 170 0.99 18.69 9.88
C GLU A 170 1.72 17.81 10.91
N ASP A 171 3.02 17.56 10.70
CA ASP A 171 3.91 16.81 11.59
C ASP A 171 3.42 15.41 11.99
N MET A 172 2.67 14.79 11.09
CA MET A 172 2.05 13.46 11.23
C MET A 172 2.36 12.56 10.02
N PRO A 173 3.65 12.22 9.78
CA PRO A 173 4.04 11.42 8.63
C PRO A 173 3.49 9.99 8.73
N ALA A 174 3.23 9.39 7.57
CA ALA A 174 2.71 8.04 7.46
C ALA A 174 3.37 7.26 6.32
N ALA A 175 3.49 5.94 6.50
CA ALA A 175 3.70 4.98 5.45
C ALA A 175 2.56 3.96 5.49
N TRP A 176 1.92 3.73 4.35
CA TRP A 176 0.70 2.95 4.23
C TRP A 176 0.60 2.27 2.87
N ILE A 177 -0.21 1.22 2.78
CA ILE A 177 -0.38 0.39 1.59
C ILE A 177 -1.86 0.33 1.24
N LEU A 178 -2.20 0.74 0.02
CA LEU A 178 -3.56 0.69 -0.50
C LEU A 178 -3.72 -0.43 -1.54
N ASN A 179 -4.94 -0.95 -1.64
CA ASN A 179 -5.34 -1.63 -2.87
C ASN A 179 -5.25 -0.65 -4.05
N ALA A 180 -4.47 -0.99 -5.08
CA ALA A 180 -4.19 -0.10 -6.21
C ALA A 180 -5.43 0.36 -6.98
N ALA A 181 -6.59 -0.30 -6.85
CA ALA A 181 -7.84 0.19 -7.42
C ALA A 181 -8.27 1.55 -6.82
N ILE A 182 -7.98 1.81 -5.54
CA ILE A 182 -8.34 3.07 -4.84
C ILE A 182 -7.74 4.29 -5.56
N PRO A 183 -6.41 4.43 -5.66
CA PRO A 183 -5.82 5.61 -6.30
C PRO A 183 -6.06 5.63 -7.83
N ARG A 184 -6.24 4.47 -8.49
CA ARG A 184 -6.54 4.42 -9.94
C ARG A 184 -7.92 4.97 -10.29
N THR A 185 -8.88 4.94 -9.36
CA THR A 185 -10.22 5.52 -9.57
C THR A 185 -10.36 6.86 -8.87
N LEU A 186 -10.37 6.85 -7.52
CA LEU A 186 -10.55 8.02 -6.69
C LEU A 186 -10.19 7.70 -5.23
N GLN A 187 -9.09 8.26 -4.73
CA GLN A 187 -8.72 8.21 -3.32
C GLN A 187 -9.36 9.35 -2.53
N TYR A 188 -9.23 10.59 -3.04
CA TYR A 188 -9.80 11.78 -2.43
C TYR A 188 -10.97 12.32 -3.26
N GLY A 189 -12.18 12.31 -2.69
CA GLY A 189 -13.37 12.82 -3.35
C GLY A 189 -14.63 12.10 -2.90
N LYS A 190 -15.55 11.86 -3.84
CA LYS A 190 -16.83 11.17 -3.58
C LYS A 190 -16.60 9.70 -3.20
N PRO A 191 -16.85 9.29 -1.96
CA PRO A 191 -16.49 7.96 -1.50
C PRO A 191 -17.25 6.84 -2.24
N GLU A 192 -18.42 7.13 -2.83
CA GLU A 192 -19.20 6.17 -3.63
C GLU A 192 -18.52 5.81 -4.96
N CYS A 193 -17.55 6.60 -5.40
CA CYS A 193 -16.74 6.34 -6.59
C CYS A 193 -15.44 5.58 -6.27
N SER A 194 -15.23 5.24 -5.01
CA SER A 194 -14.05 4.51 -4.54
C SER A 194 -14.42 3.13 -4.05
N CYS A 195 -13.66 2.12 -4.47
CA CYS A 195 -13.84 0.77 -3.94
C CYS A 195 -13.44 0.66 -2.47
N TRP A 196 -12.83 1.70 -1.89
CA TRP A 196 -12.54 1.79 -0.47
C TRP A 196 -13.81 1.63 0.39
N LYS A 197 -14.98 2.09 -0.11
CA LYS A 197 -16.28 1.86 0.54
C LYS A 197 -16.87 0.46 0.32
N THR A 198 -16.35 -0.31 -0.63
CA THR A 198 -16.93 -1.59 -1.06
C THR A 198 -15.98 -2.78 -0.89
N GLY A 199 -14.89 -2.60 -0.14
CA GLY A 199 -14.03 -3.70 0.31
C GLY A 199 -12.58 -3.65 -0.17
N CYS A 200 -12.16 -2.62 -0.91
CA CYS A 200 -10.73 -2.38 -1.10
C CYS A 200 -10.09 -2.02 0.24
N GLY A 201 -9.01 -2.72 0.57
CA GLY A 201 -8.31 -2.59 1.83
C GLY A 201 -7.17 -1.58 1.81
N GLU A 202 -6.77 -1.23 3.02
CA GLU A 202 -5.68 -0.35 3.37
C GLU A 202 -4.99 -0.90 4.62
N LEU A 203 -3.67 -0.86 4.62
CA LEU A 203 -2.85 -1.17 5.77
C LEU A 203 -1.96 0.03 6.07
N ASP A 204 -2.27 0.71 7.16
CA ASP A 204 -1.38 1.70 7.75
C ASP A 204 -0.24 0.95 8.41
N VAL A 205 0.95 1.11 7.83
CA VAL A 205 2.12 0.38 8.26
C VAL A 205 2.77 1.12 9.43
N PHE A 206 2.92 2.43 9.27
CA PHE A 206 3.65 3.27 10.21
C PHE A 206 3.03 4.68 10.17
N GLU A 207 2.04 4.94 11.02
CA GLU A 207 1.25 6.18 11.00
C GLU A 207 1.35 6.96 12.30
N VAL A 208 1.85 8.19 12.22
CA VAL A 208 1.80 9.14 13.34
C VAL A 208 0.42 9.80 13.35
N LEU A 209 -0.37 9.60 14.41
CA LEU A 209 -1.79 9.99 14.42
C LEU A 209 -2.08 11.44 14.84
N ASP A 210 -1.09 12.13 15.41
CA ASP A 210 -1.21 13.52 15.85
C ASP A 210 0.12 14.26 15.71
N ALA A 211 0.03 15.58 15.49
CA ALA A 211 1.16 16.42 15.17
C ALA A 211 2.28 16.32 16.23
N GLY A 212 3.48 15.96 15.79
CA GLY A 212 4.66 15.86 16.63
C GLY A 212 4.68 14.62 17.53
N ASN A 213 3.71 13.70 17.41
CA ASN A 213 3.73 12.48 18.20
C ASN A 213 4.95 11.63 17.86
N MET A 214 5.45 10.95 18.88
CA MET A 214 6.62 10.08 18.82
C MET A 214 6.23 8.61 18.65
N ARG A 215 4.94 8.29 18.64
CA ARG A 215 4.41 6.95 18.44
C ARG A 215 3.78 6.85 17.06
N ALA A 216 4.18 5.82 16.32
CA ALA A 216 3.49 5.40 15.12
C ALA A 216 2.66 4.16 15.38
N LYS A 217 1.45 4.14 14.82
CA LYS A 217 0.48 3.06 14.93
C LYS A 217 0.38 2.34 13.58
N SER A 218 -0.14 1.12 13.66
CA SER A 218 -0.49 0.34 12.49
C SER A 218 -1.95 -0.06 12.59
N THR A 219 -2.65 0.05 11.47
CA THR A 219 -4.10 -0.17 11.39
C THR A 219 -4.45 -0.86 10.09
N LEU A 220 -5.29 -1.88 10.17
CA LEU A 220 -5.92 -2.49 9.00
C LEU A 220 -7.30 -1.87 8.82
N HIS A 221 -7.56 -1.40 7.60
CA HIS A 221 -8.83 -0.89 7.14
C HIS A 221 -9.36 -1.75 5.99
N GLY A 222 -10.58 -2.26 6.12
CA GLY A 222 -11.18 -3.11 5.09
C GLY A 222 -12.35 -3.93 5.64
N ASN A 223 -12.63 -5.06 5.00
CA ASN A 223 -13.68 -5.99 5.46
C ASN A 223 -13.40 -6.52 6.87
N ILE A 224 -12.11 -6.68 7.19
CA ILE A 224 -11.61 -6.82 8.55
C ILE A 224 -10.93 -5.49 8.86
N SER A 225 -11.26 -4.91 10.01
CA SER A 225 -10.70 -3.65 10.46
C SER A 225 -10.27 -3.74 11.91
N GLY A 226 -9.12 -3.17 12.23
CA GLY A 226 -8.58 -3.21 13.58
C GLY A 226 -7.17 -2.61 13.64
N GLY A 227 -6.88 -1.91 14.72
CA GLY A 227 -5.53 -1.45 15.04
C GLY A 227 -4.81 -2.43 15.95
N ASP A 228 -3.48 -2.45 15.86
CA ASP A 228 -2.66 -3.10 16.87
C ASP A 228 -2.58 -2.21 18.13
N SER A 229 -2.55 -2.81 19.31
CA SER A 229 -2.23 -2.10 20.55
C SER A 229 -0.75 -1.68 20.62
N HIS A 230 0.14 -2.44 19.96
CA HIS A 230 1.55 -2.13 19.79
C HIS A 230 1.76 -0.83 19.00
N TRP A 231 2.91 -0.18 19.19
CA TRP A 231 3.29 1.04 18.50
C TRP A 231 4.80 1.07 18.27
N PHE A 232 5.21 1.66 17.16
CA PHE A 232 6.62 1.83 16.82
C PHE A 232 7.10 3.22 17.21
N GLN A 233 8.33 3.32 17.70
CA GLN A 233 8.98 4.59 17.97
C GLN A 233 9.25 5.32 16.65
N ARG A 234 8.71 6.54 16.50
CA ARG A 234 8.95 7.40 15.33
C ARG A 234 10.47 7.62 15.14
N PRO A 235 11.03 7.32 13.96
CA PRO A 235 12.46 7.44 13.68
C PRO A 235 12.83 8.89 13.35
N THR A 236 13.06 9.71 14.37
CA THR A 236 13.25 11.17 14.19
C THR A 236 14.70 11.60 13.97
N SER A 237 15.68 10.81 14.41
CA SER A 237 17.11 11.16 14.38
C SER A 237 17.97 10.28 13.48
N LYS A 238 17.48 9.09 13.12
CA LYS A 238 18.10 8.16 12.19
C LYS A 238 17.03 7.45 11.36
N THR A 239 17.42 6.76 10.30
CA THR A 239 16.52 5.87 9.57
C THR A 239 16.17 4.63 10.40
N VAL A 240 15.07 4.00 10.05
CA VAL A 240 14.69 2.66 10.49
C VAL A 240 14.50 1.79 9.26
N LYS A 241 14.84 0.50 9.37
CA LYS A 241 14.54 -0.51 8.35
C LYS A 241 13.31 -1.30 8.81
N LEU A 242 12.38 -1.51 7.89
CA LEU A 242 11.12 -2.17 8.17
C LEU A 242 10.78 -3.15 7.06
N ALA A 243 10.24 -4.31 7.44
CA ALA A 243 9.60 -5.26 6.54
C ALA A 243 8.08 -5.22 6.74
N VAL A 244 7.34 -5.25 5.63
CA VAL A 244 5.92 -5.62 5.59
C VAL A 244 5.79 -6.90 4.80
N VAL A 245 5.34 -7.97 5.45
CA VAL A 245 5.19 -9.30 4.83
C VAL A 245 3.71 -9.65 4.75
N PHE A 246 3.20 -9.76 3.54
CA PHE A 246 1.90 -10.40 3.29
C PHE A 246 2.14 -11.90 3.14
N ASN A 247 1.63 -12.67 4.09
CA ASN A 247 1.81 -14.10 4.20
C ASN A 247 0.49 -14.82 3.89
N ALA A 248 0.42 -15.39 2.69
CA ALA A 248 -0.78 -16.08 2.23
C ALA A 248 -1.07 -17.35 3.05
N ALA A 249 -0.03 -18.06 3.48
CA ALA A 249 -0.20 -19.32 4.22
C ALA A 249 -0.83 -19.10 5.61
N GLY A 250 -0.53 -17.97 6.24
CA GLY A 250 -1.09 -17.55 7.52
C GLY A 250 -2.34 -16.68 7.41
N SER A 251 -2.76 -16.30 6.20
CA SER A 251 -3.74 -15.23 5.97
C SER A 251 -3.44 -13.99 6.83
N SER A 252 -2.18 -13.54 6.82
CA SER A 252 -1.72 -12.49 7.72
C SER A 252 -0.85 -11.44 7.03
N ALA A 253 -0.81 -10.25 7.60
CA ALA A 253 0.20 -9.24 7.30
C ALA A 253 1.04 -9.00 8.56
N HIS A 254 2.37 -9.00 8.39
CA HIS A 254 3.33 -8.75 9.47
C HIS A 254 4.09 -7.46 9.17
N ILE A 255 4.30 -6.65 10.20
CA ILE A 255 5.15 -5.47 10.16
C ILE A 255 6.25 -5.69 11.18
N LYS A 256 7.51 -5.57 10.77
CA LYS A 256 8.66 -5.81 11.65
C LYS A 256 9.75 -4.79 11.42
N ILE A 257 10.28 -4.24 12.51
CA ILE A 257 11.53 -3.46 12.47
C ILE A 257 12.69 -4.43 12.30
N LEU A 258 13.56 -4.13 11.34
CA LEU A 258 14.73 -4.94 11.01
C LEU A 258 15.98 -4.34 11.65
N ASP A 259 16.98 -5.20 11.88
CA ASP A 259 18.30 -4.75 12.30
C ASP A 259 18.92 -3.77 11.28
N ASP A 260 19.64 -2.77 11.77
CA ASP A 260 20.29 -1.75 10.94
C ASP A 260 21.28 -2.38 9.93
N SER A 261 21.82 -3.58 10.20
CA SER A 261 22.71 -4.32 9.30
C SER A 261 21.99 -5.11 8.19
N PHE A 262 20.66 -5.20 8.21
CA PHE A 262 19.92 -5.95 7.20
C PHE A 262 20.08 -5.31 5.82
N GLU A 263 20.43 -6.11 4.81
CA GLU A 263 20.66 -5.66 3.44
C GLU A 263 19.46 -5.95 2.53
N PHE A 264 19.02 -4.95 1.75
CA PHE A 264 17.95 -5.11 0.75
C PHE A 264 18.49 -5.74 -0.54
N LYS A 265 18.89 -7.01 -0.43
CA LYS A 265 19.46 -7.80 -1.52
C LYS A 265 18.44 -8.02 -2.65
N PRO A 266 18.89 -8.22 -3.90
CA PRO A 266 18.00 -8.61 -5.01
C PRO A 266 17.28 -9.95 -4.81
N THR A 267 17.78 -10.79 -3.90
CA THR A 267 17.17 -12.07 -3.55
C THR A 267 17.27 -12.28 -2.05
N LEU A 268 16.16 -12.72 -1.45
CA LEU A 268 16.11 -13.20 -0.07
C LEU A 268 15.86 -14.71 -0.06
N ASP A 269 16.45 -15.41 0.89
CA ASP A 269 16.14 -16.82 1.10
C ASP A 269 14.91 -16.99 2.01
N GLY A 270 14.36 -18.21 2.05
CA GLY A 270 13.20 -18.52 2.87
C GLY A 270 13.42 -18.31 4.37
N LYS A 271 14.64 -18.47 4.89
CA LYS A 271 14.94 -18.28 6.32
C LYS A 271 14.91 -16.82 6.70
N GLU A 272 15.42 -15.95 5.83
CA GLU A 272 15.33 -14.50 6.01
C GLU A 272 13.87 -14.06 6.10
N VAL A 273 13.00 -14.62 5.27
CA VAL A 273 11.56 -14.32 5.30
C VAL A 273 10.87 -14.92 6.52
N GLU A 274 11.19 -16.16 6.91
CA GLU A 274 10.68 -16.79 8.14
C GLU A 274 11.05 -15.96 9.38
N ALA A 275 12.27 -15.44 9.44
CA ALA A 275 12.68 -14.55 10.53
C ALA A 275 11.89 -13.24 10.58
N MET A 276 11.36 -12.76 9.44
CA MET A 276 10.48 -11.58 9.41
C MET A 276 9.07 -11.87 9.98
N LEU A 277 8.67 -13.13 10.04
CA LEU A 277 7.37 -13.57 10.57
C LEU A 277 7.40 -13.90 12.07
N ASP A 278 8.58 -13.94 12.69
CA ASP A 278 8.72 -14.28 14.10
C ASP A 278 8.23 -13.15 15.02
N GLU A 279 7.22 -13.45 15.83
CA GLU A 279 6.51 -12.53 16.74
C GLU A 279 7.15 -12.45 18.14
N LEU A 280 8.23 -13.20 18.40
CA LEU A 280 8.93 -13.16 19.69
C LEU A 280 9.69 -11.84 19.94
N GLU A 281 9.72 -10.94 18.96
CA GLU A 281 10.35 -9.63 19.06
C GLU A 281 9.35 -8.52 19.41
N ILE A 282 9.77 -7.66 20.35
CA ILE A 282 8.99 -6.53 20.90
C ILE A 282 8.72 -5.43 19.85
N GLU A 283 9.18 -5.60 18.61
CA GLU A 283 9.12 -4.61 17.52
C GLU A 283 8.39 -5.16 16.29
N SER A 284 7.26 -5.83 16.52
CA SER A 284 6.42 -6.38 15.46
C SER A 284 4.92 -6.14 15.71
N SER A 285 4.17 -6.07 14.60
CA SER A 285 2.70 -6.03 14.57
C SER A 285 2.19 -7.10 13.60
N THR A 286 1.14 -7.84 13.98
CA THR A 286 0.52 -8.87 13.12
C THR A 286 -0.97 -8.63 12.96
N PHE A 287 -1.45 -8.72 11.72
CA PHE A 287 -2.85 -8.56 11.35
C PHE A 287 -3.38 -9.82 10.68
N ALA A 288 -4.51 -10.35 11.17
CA ALA A 288 -5.26 -11.37 10.48
C ALA A 288 -6.05 -10.75 9.30
N LEU A 289 -6.00 -11.42 8.15
CA LEU A 289 -6.65 -10.99 6.89
C LEU A 289 -7.87 -11.85 6.53
N ALA A 290 -8.18 -12.89 7.32
CA ALA A 290 -9.34 -13.76 7.17
C ALA A 290 -9.85 -14.25 8.53
#